data_AF-A0A562KIL4-F1
#
_entry.id   AF-A0A562KIL4-F1
#
_cell.length_a   1.000
_cell.length_b   1.000
_cell.length_c   1.000
_cell.angle_alpha   90.00
_cell.angle_beta   90.00
_cell.angle_gamma   90.00
#
_symmetry.space_group_name_H-M   'P 1'
#
loop_
_entity.id
_entity.type
_entity.pdbx_description
1 polymer ?
#
loop_
_entity_poly.entity_id
_entity_poly.type
_entity_poly.pdbx_seq_one_letter_code
_entity_poly.pdbx_strand_id
1 'polypeptide(L)'
;MTASLPGFPPAQIRRLVIKIGSALLVDPDGQVRADWLRTLVADVAERRAAGQQVIIVSSGAIALGARRLKLPKGGRGSLEDAQAAAATGQIALSQCWANLLHENGITAAQMLVTLDDLENRRRYLNASATLERLMQLGVVPVVNENDSVATAEIRFGDNDRLAARIGQAARADAVVLLSDVDGLYTANPHVDADAMLIETIERIDARIAGMADSGSASGMGSGGMTSKIEAARIATGAGAHLAIISGKVDAPLSHWAKGGRGSIFLAAPARRARKGWLAGRLTVRGRIVVDAGAEKALGKGNSLLPAGVARVEGVFARGDAVDILTEDGRVIARGLIEYDSEEAARIAGKRSEDIAALLGHLPRSVLVHRDHLAMV
;
A
#
# COMPACT_ATOMS: atom_id res chain seq x y z
N MET A 1 18.33 -21.84 7.60
CA MET A 1 18.81 -20.45 7.60
C MET A 1 18.10 -19.70 6.49
N THR A 2 17.19 -18.79 6.81
CA THR A 2 16.69 -17.79 5.84
C THR A 2 16.42 -16.48 6.59
N ALA A 3 17.50 -15.75 6.86
CA ALA A 3 17.45 -14.33 7.13
C ALA A 3 18.74 -13.70 6.59
N SER A 4 18.69 -13.22 5.35
CA SER A 4 19.14 -11.87 5.05
C SER A 4 18.20 -11.34 3.96
N LEU A 5 17.61 -10.16 4.15
CA LEU A 5 16.88 -9.47 3.10
C LEU A 5 17.47 -8.08 2.74
N PRO A 6 18.81 -7.91 2.71
CA PRO A 6 19.41 -6.65 2.29
C PRO A 6 19.11 -6.41 0.81
N GLY A 7 18.63 -5.21 0.49
CA GLY A 7 18.33 -4.81 -0.89
C GLY A 7 17.01 -5.35 -1.45
N PHE A 8 16.24 -6.16 -0.72
CA PHE A 8 14.99 -6.77 -1.21
C PHE A 8 15.10 -7.28 -2.67
N PRO A 9 15.86 -8.36 -2.89
CA PRO A 9 16.20 -8.82 -4.23
C PRO A 9 14.94 -9.26 -4.99
N PRO A 10 14.83 -8.94 -6.30
CA PRO A 10 13.69 -9.32 -7.14
C PRO A 10 13.30 -10.81 -7.09
N ALA A 11 14.28 -11.70 -6.93
CA ALA A 11 14.07 -13.14 -6.84
C ALA A 11 13.27 -13.59 -5.60
N GLN A 12 13.28 -12.81 -4.52
CA GLN A 12 12.57 -13.11 -3.27
C GLN A 12 11.37 -12.16 -3.05
N ILE A 13 11.49 -10.92 -3.49
CA ILE A 13 10.49 -9.88 -3.34
C ILE A 13 9.95 -9.57 -4.74
N ARG A 14 8.77 -10.09 -5.08
CA ARG A 14 8.17 -9.88 -6.40
C ARG A 14 7.52 -8.50 -6.51
N ARG A 15 6.94 -8.00 -5.42
CA ARG A 15 6.22 -6.72 -5.39
C ARG A 15 6.74 -5.83 -4.27
N LEU A 16 7.21 -4.64 -4.64
CA LEU A 16 7.90 -3.69 -3.76
C LEU A 16 7.19 -2.33 -3.78
N VAL A 17 6.85 -1.82 -2.60
CA VAL A 17 6.42 -0.42 -2.43
C VAL A 17 7.62 0.42 -2.00
N ILE A 18 7.88 1.54 -2.66
CA ILE A 18 8.94 2.49 -2.30
C ILE A 18 8.28 3.80 -1.90
N LYS A 19 8.47 4.21 -0.64
CA LYS A 19 8.00 5.50 -0.15
C LYS A 19 9.13 6.51 -0.16
N ILE A 20 8.85 7.70 -0.69
CA ILE A 20 9.78 8.83 -0.70
C ILE A 20 9.20 9.98 0.13
N GLY A 21 9.92 10.40 1.18
CA GLY A 21 9.55 11.56 2.00
C GLY A 21 9.76 12.90 1.28
N SER A 22 9.00 13.93 1.68
CA SER A 22 9.07 15.25 1.06
C SER A 22 10.46 15.88 1.16
N ALA A 23 11.17 15.68 2.28
CA ALA A 23 12.51 16.20 2.52
C ALA A 23 13.58 15.61 1.57
N LEU A 24 13.31 14.45 0.98
CA LEU A 24 14.20 13.86 -0.02
C LEU A 24 13.90 14.37 -1.44
N LEU A 25 12.66 14.76 -1.69
CA LEU A 25 12.16 15.01 -3.03
C LEU A 25 12.14 16.49 -3.41
N VAL A 26 11.92 17.37 -2.43
CA VAL A 26 11.83 18.82 -2.63
C VAL A 26 12.99 19.48 -1.89
N ASP A 27 13.77 20.29 -2.61
CA ASP A 27 14.87 21.06 -2.03
C ASP A 27 14.36 22.29 -1.25
N PRO A 28 15.23 23.00 -0.49
CA PRO A 28 14.84 24.20 0.24
C PRO A 28 14.26 25.31 -0.63
N ASP A 29 14.70 25.41 -1.89
CA ASP A 29 14.25 26.38 -2.90
C ASP A 29 12.87 26.03 -3.48
N GLY A 30 12.35 24.84 -3.17
CA GLY A 30 11.03 24.40 -3.60
C GLY A 30 11.01 23.71 -4.97
N GLN A 31 12.17 23.29 -5.48
CA GLN A 31 12.26 22.51 -6.70
C GLN A 31 12.33 21.02 -6.38
N VAL A 32 11.91 20.20 -7.36
CA VAL A 32 12.11 18.75 -7.25
C VAL A 32 13.59 18.47 -7.47
N ARG A 33 14.19 17.64 -6.61
CA ARG A 33 15.56 17.14 -6.73
C ARG A 33 15.65 16.12 -7.88
N ALA A 34 15.52 16.61 -9.11
CA ALA A 34 15.36 15.80 -10.32
C ALA A 34 16.54 14.87 -10.58
N ASP A 35 17.78 15.33 -10.32
CA ASP A 35 18.98 14.52 -10.52
C ASP A 35 19.02 13.33 -9.56
N TRP A 36 18.75 13.56 -8.28
CA TRP A 36 18.62 12.49 -7.30
C TRP A 36 17.48 11.52 -7.68
N LEU A 37 16.32 12.06 -8.08
CA LEU A 37 15.16 11.28 -8.47
C LEU A 37 15.44 10.40 -9.69
N ARG A 38 16.24 10.90 -10.65
CA ARG A 38 16.70 10.15 -11.82
C ARG A 38 17.52 8.92 -11.42
N THR A 39 18.36 9.02 -10.37
CA THR A 39 19.11 7.85 -9.85
C THR A 39 18.20 6.81 -9.23
N LEU A 40 17.14 7.24 -8.51
CA LEU A 40 16.14 6.33 -7.97
C LEU A 40 15.31 5.68 -9.09
N VAL A 41 14.96 6.42 -10.13
CA VAL A 41 14.25 5.86 -11.29
C VAL A 41 15.10 4.83 -12.03
N ALA A 42 16.42 5.02 -12.10
CA ALA A 42 17.34 4.01 -12.63
C ALA A 42 17.29 2.70 -11.79
N ASP A 43 17.29 2.79 -10.45
CA ASP A 43 17.10 1.62 -9.58
C ASP A 43 15.75 0.92 -9.86
N VAL A 44 14.68 1.70 -10.06
CA VAL A 44 13.34 1.17 -10.39
C VAL A 44 13.36 0.46 -11.75
N ALA A 45 14.04 1.03 -12.75
CA ALA A 45 14.16 0.45 -14.07
C ALA A 45 14.91 -0.90 -14.03
N GLU A 46 16.03 -0.98 -13.32
CA GLU A 46 16.80 -2.22 -13.15
C GLU A 46 15.96 -3.30 -12.46
N ARG A 47 15.26 -2.95 -11.38
CA ARG A 47 14.37 -3.88 -10.66
C ARG A 47 13.24 -4.41 -11.54
N ARG A 48 12.63 -3.54 -12.35
CA ARG A 48 11.58 -3.94 -13.30
C ARG A 48 12.12 -4.83 -14.41
N ALA A 49 13.30 -4.53 -14.94
CA ALA A 49 13.97 -5.40 -15.91
C ALA A 49 14.25 -6.79 -15.32
N ALA A 50 14.51 -6.88 -14.01
CA ALA A 50 14.63 -8.13 -13.27
C ALA A 50 13.29 -8.77 -12.86
N GLY A 51 12.15 -8.26 -13.33
CA GLY A 51 10.82 -8.83 -13.10
C GLY A 51 10.09 -8.38 -11.82
N GLN A 52 10.66 -7.45 -11.05
CA GLN A 52 10.02 -6.92 -9.85
C GLN A 52 8.94 -5.89 -10.21
N GLN A 53 7.75 -6.02 -9.63
CA GLN A 53 6.68 -5.02 -9.71
C GLN A 53 6.92 -3.94 -8.66
N VAL A 54 6.92 -2.68 -9.08
CA VAL A 54 7.23 -1.54 -8.21
C VAL A 54 6.05 -0.57 -8.13
N ILE A 55 5.75 -0.13 -6.92
CA ILE A 55 4.79 0.94 -6.62
C ILE A 55 5.53 2.06 -5.90
N ILE A 56 5.29 3.30 -6.31
CA ILE A 56 5.89 4.49 -5.72
C ILE A 56 4.84 5.17 -4.86
N VAL A 57 5.21 5.53 -3.62
CA VAL A 57 4.42 6.37 -2.72
C VAL A 57 5.20 7.66 -2.52
N SER A 58 4.81 8.70 -3.23
CA SER A 58 5.52 9.98 -3.22
C SER A 58 4.93 10.92 -2.19
N SER A 59 5.74 11.78 -1.60
CA SER A 59 5.28 12.99 -0.87
C SER A 59 5.69 14.25 -1.64
N GLY A 60 5.51 15.44 -1.06
CA GLY A 60 6.12 16.67 -1.56
C GLY A 60 5.20 17.63 -2.32
N ALA A 61 3.96 17.23 -2.63
CA ALA A 61 2.99 18.06 -3.34
C ALA A 61 2.74 19.41 -2.63
N ILE A 62 2.44 19.40 -1.32
CA ILE A 62 2.23 20.63 -0.53
C ILE A 62 3.48 21.53 -0.59
N ALA A 63 4.68 20.98 -0.34
CA ALA A 63 5.90 21.77 -0.31
C ALA A 63 6.18 22.46 -1.66
N LEU A 64 6.03 21.71 -2.76
CA LEU A 64 6.21 22.19 -4.13
C LEU A 64 5.17 23.26 -4.50
N GLY A 65 3.89 23.01 -4.21
CA GLY A 65 2.82 23.94 -4.54
C GLY A 65 2.84 25.20 -3.69
N ALA A 66 3.17 25.09 -2.40
CA ALA A 66 3.30 26.24 -1.51
C ALA A 66 4.33 27.26 -2.02
N ARG A 67 5.47 26.76 -2.54
CA ARG A 67 6.51 27.60 -3.12
C ARG A 67 6.05 28.28 -4.40
N ARG A 68 5.37 27.54 -5.29
CA ARG A 68 4.78 28.10 -6.52
C ARG A 68 3.72 29.17 -6.26
N LEU A 69 2.90 28.96 -5.24
CA LEU A 69 1.85 29.89 -4.82
C LEU A 69 2.35 31.00 -3.89
N LYS A 70 3.63 30.97 -3.49
CA LYS A 70 4.22 31.89 -2.51
C LYS A 70 3.46 31.93 -1.17
N LEU A 71 2.90 30.79 -0.76
CA LEU A 71 2.16 30.67 0.50
C LEU A 71 3.12 30.67 1.71
N PRO A 72 2.78 31.38 2.79
CA PRO A 72 3.60 31.41 4.01
C PRO A 72 3.62 30.04 4.69
N LYS A 73 4.56 29.85 5.63
CA LYS A 73 4.69 28.61 6.44
C LYS A 73 4.76 27.32 5.60
N GLY A 74 5.25 27.41 4.37
CA GLY A 74 5.33 26.26 3.46
C GLY A 74 3.97 25.68 3.07
N GLY A 75 2.94 26.54 2.98
CA GLY A 75 1.58 26.15 2.61
C GLY A 75 0.82 25.44 3.71
N ARG A 76 1.33 25.44 4.96
CA ARG A 76 0.63 24.87 6.12
C ARG A 76 0.16 25.96 7.08
N GLY A 77 -0.15 27.14 6.54
CA GLY A 77 -0.68 28.27 7.30
C GLY A 77 -2.12 28.04 7.77
N SER A 78 -2.91 27.38 6.93
CA SER A 78 -4.26 26.89 7.22
C SER A 78 -4.51 25.57 6.48
N LEU A 79 -5.69 24.98 6.67
CA LEU A 79 -6.13 23.79 5.93
C LEU A 79 -6.26 24.12 4.43
N GLU A 80 -6.87 25.26 4.12
CA GLU A 80 -7.12 25.73 2.76
C GLU A 80 -5.81 26.00 2.01
N ASP A 81 -4.82 26.60 2.69
CA ASP A 81 -3.48 26.78 2.14
C ASP A 81 -2.85 25.42 1.78
N ALA A 82 -2.99 24.41 2.66
CA ALA A 82 -2.40 23.10 2.45
C ALA A 82 -3.06 22.37 1.28
N GLN A 83 -4.40 22.44 1.19
CA GLN A 83 -5.17 21.85 0.10
C GLN A 83 -4.88 22.53 -1.24
N ALA A 84 -4.79 23.86 -1.27
CA ALA A 84 -4.45 24.63 -2.47
C ALA A 84 -3.01 24.37 -2.92
N ALA A 85 -2.07 24.31 -1.97
CA ALA A 85 -0.69 23.93 -2.23
C ALA A 85 -0.59 22.50 -2.76
N ALA A 86 -1.28 21.54 -2.14
CA ALA A 86 -1.31 20.16 -2.63
C ALA A 86 -1.85 20.06 -4.06
N ALA A 87 -3.00 20.69 -4.35
CA ALA A 87 -3.62 20.67 -5.67
C ALA A 87 -2.65 21.20 -6.75
N THR A 88 -1.97 22.31 -6.45
CA THR A 88 -1.02 22.96 -7.36
C THR A 88 0.25 22.14 -7.54
N GLY A 89 0.83 21.65 -6.44
CA GLY A 89 2.08 20.90 -6.47
C GLY A 89 1.93 19.49 -7.00
N GLN A 90 0.76 18.87 -6.85
CA GLN A 90 0.50 17.51 -7.34
C GLN A 90 0.63 17.43 -8.86
N ILE A 91 0.18 18.44 -9.62
CA ILE A 91 0.36 18.49 -11.08
C ILE A 91 1.84 18.44 -11.43
N ALA A 92 2.64 19.30 -10.80
CA ALA A 92 4.06 19.43 -11.05
C ALA A 92 4.84 18.15 -10.70
N LEU A 93 4.52 17.58 -9.54
CA LEU A 93 5.13 16.36 -9.05
C LEU A 93 4.81 15.18 -9.99
N SER A 94 3.56 15.09 -10.45
CA SER A 94 3.12 14.01 -11.34
C SER A 94 3.74 14.11 -12.72
N GLN A 95 3.89 15.33 -13.25
CA GLN A 95 4.61 15.56 -14.50
C GLN A 95 6.08 15.14 -14.40
N CYS A 96 6.73 15.46 -13.27
CA CYS A 96 8.13 15.07 -13.05
C CYS A 96 8.29 13.54 -13.02
N TRP A 97 7.45 12.84 -12.25
CA TRP A 97 7.44 11.38 -12.21
C TRP A 97 7.17 10.76 -13.58
N ALA A 98 6.15 11.25 -14.28
CA ALA A 98 5.79 10.74 -15.61
C ALA A 98 6.95 10.88 -16.60
N ASN A 99 7.62 12.04 -16.62
CA ASN A 99 8.75 12.28 -17.52
C ASN A 99 9.95 11.37 -17.21
N LEU A 100 10.38 11.29 -15.95
CA LEU A 100 11.56 10.51 -15.58
C LEU A 100 11.35 9.01 -15.80
N LEU A 101 10.15 8.50 -15.48
CA LEU A 101 9.80 7.10 -15.76
C LEU A 101 9.74 6.86 -17.28
N HIS A 102 9.19 7.79 -18.05
CA HIS A 102 9.10 7.68 -19.51
C HIS A 102 10.46 7.64 -20.19
N GLU A 103 11.45 8.39 -19.71
CA GLU A 103 12.84 8.32 -20.20
C GLU A 103 13.45 6.90 -20.11
N ASN A 104 12.92 6.05 -19.23
CA ASN A 104 13.30 4.64 -19.08
C ASN A 104 12.30 3.67 -19.73
N GLY A 105 11.40 4.15 -20.58
CA GLY A 105 10.34 3.35 -21.22
C GLY A 105 9.28 2.84 -20.24
N ILE A 106 9.11 3.51 -19.09
CA ILE A 106 8.20 3.09 -18.03
C ILE A 106 6.96 3.99 -18.02
N THR A 107 5.78 3.41 -18.20
CA THR A 107 4.53 4.13 -18.05
C THR A 107 4.19 4.35 -16.58
N ALA A 108 4.01 5.61 -16.18
CA ALA A 108 3.51 5.98 -14.87
C ALA A 108 1.98 5.97 -14.83
N ALA A 109 1.38 5.64 -13.69
CA ALA A 109 -0.06 5.80 -13.45
C ALA A 109 -0.30 6.54 -12.13
N GLN A 110 -1.00 7.67 -12.18
CA GLN A 110 -1.38 8.42 -10.98
C GLN A 110 -2.47 7.68 -10.21
N MET A 111 -2.31 7.61 -8.90
CA MET A 111 -3.39 7.24 -7.99
C MET A 111 -3.39 8.20 -6.78
N LEU A 112 -4.52 8.85 -6.53
CA LEU A 112 -4.73 9.67 -5.34
C LEU A 112 -5.73 8.96 -4.44
N VAL A 113 -5.38 8.79 -3.18
CA VAL A 113 -6.22 8.12 -2.18
C VAL A 113 -6.10 8.85 -0.86
N THR A 114 -7.12 8.71 -0.02
CA THR A 114 -7.00 9.05 1.40
C THR A 114 -6.72 7.81 2.24
N LEU A 115 -6.18 7.97 3.45
CA LEU A 115 -6.13 6.86 4.42
C LEU A 115 -7.51 6.24 4.65
N ASP A 116 -8.56 7.07 4.71
CA ASP A 116 -9.96 6.64 4.84
C ASP A 116 -10.47 5.78 3.67
N ASP A 117 -9.90 5.95 2.47
CA ASP A 117 -10.20 5.08 1.33
C ASP A 117 -9.62 3.67 1.52
N LEU A 118 -8.52 3.55 2.25
CA LEU A 118 -7.84 2.30 2.54
C LEU A 118 -8.33 1.62 3.83
N GLU A 119 -9.00 2.36 4.71
CA GLU A 119 -9.63 1.81 5.92
C GLU A 119 -11.11 1.45 5.73
N ASN A 120 -11.79 2.11 4.78
CA ASN A 120 -13.13 1.72 4.37
C ASN A 120 -13.10 0.51 3.42
N ARG A 121 -13.74 -0.60 3.80
CA ARG A 121 -13.72 -1.86 3.04
C ARG A 121 -14.10 -1.71 1.56
N ARG A 122 -15.19 -1.00 1.26
CA ARG A 122 -15.70 -0.86 -0.12
C ARG A 122 -14.70 -0.08 -0.98
N ARG A 123 -14.12 0.99 -0.43
CA ARG A 123 -13.13 1.82 -1.13
C ARG A 123 -11.78 1.11 -1.24
N TYR A 124 -11.39 0.35 -0.22
CA TYR A 124 -10.22 -0.51 -0.22
C TYR A 124 -10.26 -1.55 -1.36
N LEU A 125 -11.41 -2.21 -1.57
CA LEU A 125 -11.58 -3.16 -2.68
C LEU A 125 -11.36 -2.50 -4.04
N ASN A 126 -11.88 -1.27 -4.24
CA ASN A 126 -11.62 -0.51 -5.46
C ASN A 126 -10.12 -0.20 -5.62
N ALA A 127 -9.47 0.29 -4.57
CA ALA A 127 -8.05 0.63 -4.60
C ALA A 127 -7.18 -0.61 -4.92
N SER A 128 -7.43 -1.74 -4.25
CA SER A 128 -6.72 -3.00 -4.48
C SER A 128 -6.92 -3.53 -5.90
N ALA A 129 -8.15 -3.51 -6.41
CA ALA A 129 -8.44 -3.96 -7.78
C ALA A 129 -7.75 -3.09 -8.84
N THR A 130 -7.75 -1.77 -8.66
CA THR A 130 -7.05 -0.84 -9.55
C THR A 130 -5.55 -1.08 -9.53
N LEU A 131 -4.93 -1.16 -8.34
CA LEU A 131 -3.50 -1.45 -8.20
C LEU A 131 -3.12 -2.76 -8.89
N GLU A 132 -3.88 -3.84 -8.65
CA GLU A 132 -3.64 -5.13 -9.28
C GLU A 132 -3.73 -5.04 -10.81
N ARG A 133 -4.73 -4.35 -11.35
CA ARG A 133 -4.87 -4.18 -12.80
C ARG A 133 -3.70 -3.37 -13.39
N LEU A 134 -3.29 -2.29 -12.73
CA LEU A 134 -2.15 -1.48 -13.15
C LEU A 134 -0.86 -2.31 -13.20
N MET A 135 -0.63 -3.15 -12.18
CA MET A 135 0.54 -4.03 -12.15
C MET A 135 0.52 -5.11 -13.24
N GLN A 136 -0.65 -5.65 -13.58
CA GLN A 136 -0.81 -6.58 -14.71
C GLN A 136 -0.53 -5.93 -16.07
N LEU A 137 -0.84 -4.64 -16.20
CA LEU A 137 -0.51 -3.83 -17.38
C LEU A 137 0.97 -3.42 -17.42
N GLY A 138 1.76 -3.78 -16.41
CA GLY A 138 3.18 -3.48 -16.34
C GLY A 138 3.48 -2.00 -16.06
N VAL A 139 2.52 -1.19 -15.62
CA VAL A 139 2.77 0.23 -15.28
C VAL A 139 3.41 0.36 -13.90
N VAL A 140 4.01 1.50 -13.59
CA VAL A 140 4.41 1.89 -12.22
C VAL A 140 3.37 2.84 -11.64
N PRO A 141 2.56 2.40 -10.66
CA PRO A 141 1.67 3.31 -9.95
C PRO A 141 2.49 4.30 -9.11
N VAL A 142 2.18 5.59 -9.24
CA VAL A 142 2.69 6.69 -8.42
C VAL A 142 1.53 7.19 -7.57
N VAL A 143 1.53 6.72 -6.33
CA VAL A 143 0.50 6.97 -5.32
C VAL A 143 0.89 8.18 -4.47
N ASN A 144 -0.06 9.05 -4.18
CA ASN A 144 0.06 10.06 -3.13
C ASN A 144 -1.27 10.20 -2.38
N GLU A 145 -1.21 10.82 -1.20
CA GLU A 145 -2.42 11.22 -0.47
C GLU A 145 -3.21 12.23 -1.31
N ASN A 146 -4.54 12.12 -1.31
CA ASN A 146 -5.43 13.10 -1.93
C ASN A 146 -5.62 14.31 -0.99
N ASP A 147 -4.51 15.00 -0.72
CA ASP A 147 -4.42 16.10 0.24
C ASP A 147 -5.43 17.22 -0.06
N SER A 148 -5.87 17.40 -1.32
CA SER A 148 -6.84 18.44 -1.72
C SER A 148 -8.26 18.22 -1.19
N VAL A 149 -8.60 16.99 -0.78
CA VAL A 149 -9.92 16.65 -0.22
C VAL A 149 -9.82 15.99 1.16
N ALA A 150 -8.59 15.78 1.66
CA ALA A 150 -8.35 15.30 3.01
C ALA A 150 -8.68 16.38 4.04
N THR A 151 -9.30 15.99 5.16
CA THR A 151 -9.65 16.87 6.27
C THR A 151 -8.53 16.90 7.32
N ALA A 152 -8.50 17.95 8.15
CA ALA A 152 -7.45 18.17 9.16
C ALA A 152 -7.37 17.08 10.26
N GLU A 153 -8.42 16.27 10.42
CA GLU A 153 -8.46 15.12 11.35
C GLU A 153 -7.48 14.02 10.91
N ILE A 154 -7.18 13.96 9.62
CA ILE A 154 -6.14 13.12 9.04
C ILE A 154 -4.86 13.96 9.00
N ARG A 155 -3.87 13.60 9.81
CA ARG A 155 -2.58 14.32 9.84
C ARG A 155 -1.97 14.34 8.44
N PHE A 156 -1.87 15.52 7.84
CA PHE A 156 -1.19 15.71 6.55
C PHE A 156 0.20 15.08 6.54
N GLY A 157 0.47 14.25 5.54
CA GLY A 157 1.81 13.75 5.26
C GLY A 157 2.29 12.59 6.11
N ASP A 158 1.40 11.72 6.59
CA ASP A 158 1.78 10.39 7.10
C ASP A 158 1.87 9.36 5.95
N ASN A 159 2.68 9.67 4.93
CA ASN A 159 2.84 8.78 3.79
C ASN A 159 3.57 7.47 4.16
N ASP A 160 4.15 7.37 5.36
CA ASP A 160 4.71 6.12 5.89
C ASP A 160 3.57 5.11 6.13
N ARG A 161 2.49 5.53 6.82
CA ARG A 161 1.28 4.70 6.97
C ARG A 161 0.59 4.44 5.63
N LEU A 162 0.47 5.47 4.78
CA LEU A 162 -0.08 5.29 3.44
C LEU A 162 0.67 4.20 2.67
N ALA A 163 2.01 4.22 2.70
CA ALA A 163 2.82 3.22 2.02
C ALA A 163 2.61 1.80 2.56
N ALA A 164 2.48 1.64 3.87
CA ALA A 164 2.15 0.36 4.47
C ALA A 164 0.74 -0.13 4.06
N ARG A 165 -0.25 0.75 4.02
CA ARG A 165 -1.63 0.44 3.57
C ARG A 165 -1.69 0.14 2.08
N ILE A 166 -0.92 0.84 1.25
CA ILE A 166 -0.76 0.52 -0.17
C ILE A 166 -0.06 -0.83 -0.33
N GLY A 167 0.96 -1.14 0.48
CA GLY A 167 1.57 -2.46 0.54
C GLY A 167 0.56 -3.56 0.86
N GLN A 168 -0.34 -3.31 1.81
CA GLN A 168 -1.45 -4.21 2.12
C GLN A 168 -2.43 -4.37 0.94
N ALA A 169 -2.93 -3.26 0.38
CA ALA A 169 -3.88 -3.26 -0.74
C ALA A 169 -3.30 -3.92 -2.00
N ALA A 170 -2.02 -3.71 -2.25
CA ALA A 170 -1.28 -4.29 -3.35
C ALA A 170 -0.74 -5.69 -3.04
N ARG A 171 -0.88 -6.23 -1.82
CA ARG A 171 -0.24 -7.50 -1.41
C ARG A 171 1.26 -7.52 -1.74
N ALA A 172 1.95 -6.43 -1.42
CA ALA A 172 3.38 -6.33 -1.61
C ALA A 172 4.12 -7.33 -0.72
N ASP A 173 5.24 -7.85 -1.20
CA ASP A 173 6.13 -8.70 -0.39
C ASP A 173 6.99 -7.82 0.54
N ALA A 174 7.24 -6.56 0.15
CA ALA A 174 7.97 -5.61 0.97
C ALA A 174 7.60 -4.13 0.72
N VAL A 175 7.88 -3.31 1.73
CA VAL A 175 7.80 -1.84 1.71
C VAL A 175 9.17 -1.27 2.10
N VAL A 176 9.66 -0.27 1.37
CA VAL A 176 10.88 0.48 1.72
C VAL A 176 10.50 1.91 1.99
N LEU A 177 10.85 2.41 3.17
CA LEU A 177 10.75 3.81 3.53
C LEU A 177 12.11 4.47 3.31
N LEU A 178 12.23 5.27 2.24
CA LEU A 178 13.37 6.16 2.06
C LEU A 178 13.22 7.35 3.00
N SER A 179 14.14 7.46 3.97
CA SER A 179 14.12 8.49 5.00
C SER A 179 15.39 9.34 5.01
N ASP A 180 15.35 10.40 5.79
CA ASP A 180 16.49 11.19 6.23
C ASP A 180 17.34 10.53 7.34
N VAL A 181 16.94 9.35 7.83
CA VAL A 181 17.65 8.54 8.83
C VAL A 181 18.06 7.20 8.24
N ASP A 182 19.11 6.60 8.81
CA ASP A 182 19.66 5.32 8.33
C ASP A 182 18.83 4.11 8.75
N GLY A 183 17.97 4.25 9.78
CA GLY A 183 17.13 3.17 10.30
C GLY A 183 16.69 3.44 11.74
N LEU A 184 16.32 2.37 12.44
CA LEU A 184 15.99 2.38 13.87
C LEU A 184 17.25 2.12 14.70
N TYR A 185 17.47 2.95 15.71
CA TYR A 185 18.60 2.83 16.64
C TYR A 185 18.13 2.41 18.04
N THR A 186 19.03 1.86 18.85
CA THR A 186 18.77 1.52 20.25
C THR A 186 18.42 2.72 21.13
N ALA A 187 18.91 3.91 20.75
CA ALA A 187 18.63 5.22 21.33
C ALA A 187 18.75 6.30 20.24
N ASN A 188 18.45 7.57 20.54
CA ASN A 188 18.61 8.65 19.55
C ASN A 188 20.13 8.89 19.29
N PRO A 189 20.65 8.62 18.07
CA PRO A 189 22.08 8.71 17.78
C PRO A 189 22.63 10.14 17.75
N HIS A 190 21.77 11.15 17.78
CA HIS A 190 22.19 12.55 17.92
C HIS A 190 22.43 12.96 19.37
N VAL A 191 21.95 12.17 20.33
CA VAL A 191 22.03 12.45 21.77
C VAL A 191 22.91 11.42 22.48
N ASP A 192 22.84 10.17 22.05
CA ASP A 192 23.58 9.05 22.61
C ASP A 192 24.61 8.53 21.59
N ALA A 193 25.89 8.67 21.93
CA ALA A 193 27.00 8.23 21.08
C ALA A 193 27.13 6.70 21.00
N ASP A 194 26.58 5.97 21.98
CA ASP A 194 26.58 4.50 22.01
C ASP A 194 25.35 3.90 21.29
N ALA A 195 24.52 4.74 20.67
CA ALA A 195 23.37 4.29 19.91
C ALA A 195 23.79 3.41 18.71
N MET A 196 23.31 2.17 18.71
CA MET A 196 23.59 1.20 17.66
C MET A 196 22.39 1.04 16.72
N LEU A 197 22.67 0.92 15.42
CA LEU A 197 21.65 0.60 14.42
C LEU A 197 21.14 -0.82 14.64
N ILE A 198 19.81 -0.98 14.63
CA ILE A 198 19.15 -2.28 14.71
C ILE A 198 18.88 -2.75 13.28
N GLU A 199 19.71 -3.65 12.77
CA GLU A 199 19.63 -4.08 11.36
C GLU A 199 18.41 -4.96 11.07
N THR A 200 18.02 -5.83 12.01
CA THR A 200 16.90 -6.75 11.84
C THR A 200 16.00 -6.75 13.07
N ILE A 201 14.70 -6.63 12.83
CA ILE A 201 13.63 -6.62 13.83
C ILE A 201 12.66 -7.75 13.49
N GLU A 202 12.72 -8.84 14.24
CA GLU A 202 11.84 -9.99 14.02
C GLU A 202 10.40 -9.75 14.51
N ARG A 203 10.25 -8.92 15.55
CA ARG A 203 8.95 -8.62 16.17
C ARG A 203 8.95 -7.22 16.77
N ILE A 204 7.88 -6.48 16.52
CA ILE A 204 7.62 -5.19 17.15
C ILE A 204 6.93 -5.45 18.50
N ASP A 205 7.71 -5.50 19.58
CA ASP A 205 7.22 -5.59 20.95
C ASP A 205 7.22 -4.22 21.65
N ALA A 206 6.90 -4.19 22.95
CA ALA A 206 6.87 -2.95 23.73
C ALA A 206 8.23 -2.25 23.79
N ARG A 207 9.35 -3.00 23.70
CA ARG A 207 10.70 -2.44 23.69
C ARG A 207 10.94 -1.69 22.38
N ILE A 208 10.67 -2.33 21.23
CA ILE A 208 10.80 -1.69 19.92
C ILE A 208 9.86 -0.48 19.81
N ALA A 209 8.62 -0.60 20.27
CA ALA A 209 7.68 0.52 20.27
C ALA A 209 8.18 1.69 21.12
N GLY A 210 8.72 1.43 22.31
CA GLY A 210 9.26 2.47 23.20
C GLY A 210 10.50 3.19 22.64
N MET A 211 11.24 2.59 21.69
CA MET A 211 12.36 3.25 21.01
C MET A 211 11.92 4.39 20.08
N ALA A 212 10.65 4.44 19.66
CA ALA A 212 10.14 5.57 18.91
C ALA A 212 9.77 6.78 19.79
N ASP A 213 9.53 6.56 21.08
CA ASP A 213 9.03 7.59 22.00
C ASP A 213 10.14 8.43 22.65
N SER A 214 11.41 8.03 22.51
CA SER A 214 12.58 8.73 23.04
C SER A 214 13.04 9.90 22.15
N GLY A 215 12.19 10.94 22.06
CA GLY A 215 12.64 12.31 21.79
C GLY A 215 12.89 12.68 20.33
N SER A 216 11.82 13.01 19.60
CA SER A 216 11.91 13.88 18.42
C SER A 216 11.99 15.35 18.87
N ALA A 217 13.17 15.94 18.83
CA ALA A 217 13.44 17.36 19.14
C ALA A 217 12.91 18.37 18.08
N SER A 218 11.95 17.97 17.24
CA SER A 218 11.32 18.87 16.28
C SER A 218 9.81 18.61 16.22
N GLY A 219 9.06 19.35 17.02
CA GLY A 219 7.60 19.30 17.12
C GLY A 219 6.82 19.74 15.87
N MET A 220 7.32 19.50 14.66
CA MET A 220 6.66 19.88 13.40
C MET A 220 6.76 18.85 12.26
N GLY A 221 7.31 17.66 12.49
CA GLY A 221 7.37 16.60 11.47
C GLY A 221 6.22 15.59 11.59
N SER A 222 5.35 15.51 10.57
CA SER A 222 4.32 14.47 10.41
C SER A 222 4.87 13.04 10.15
N GLY A 223 6.18 12.83 10.27
CA GLY A 223 6.89 11.63 9.81
C GLY A 223 8.07 11.20 10.69
N GLY A 224 7.89 11.20 12.01
CA GLY A 224 8.91 10.74 12.97
C GLY A 224 9.08 9.21 13.03
N MET A 225 9.92 8.73 13.94
CA MET A 225 10.16 7.28 14.13
C MET A 225 8.88 6.53 14.54
N THR A 226 8.00 7.15 15.33
CA THR A 226 6.70 6.57 15.71
C THR A 226 5.85 6.20 14.49
N SER A 227 5.74 7.09 13.50
CA SER A 227 4.98 6.82 12.27
C SER A 227 5.60 5.66 11.46
N LYS A 228 6.94 5.58 11.41
CA LYS A 228 7.66 4.48 10.76
C LYS A 228 7.45 3.13 11.45
N ILE A 229 7.45 3.10 12.79
CA ILE A 229 7.14 1.88 13.55
C ILE A 229 5.69 1.46 13.32
N GLU A 230 4.74 2.40 13.28
CA GLU A 230 3.35 2.07 12.98
C GLU A 230 3.16 1.55 11.54
N ALA A 231 3.85 2.15 10.56
CA ALA A 231 3.91 1.63 9.20
C ALA A 231 4.50 0.21 9.17
N ALA A 232 5.58 -0.04 9.92
CA ALA A 232 6.18 -1.38 10.05
C ALA A 232 5.19 -2.38 10.66
N ARG A 233 4.40 -1.96 11.65
CA ARG A 233 3.37 -2.79 12.29
C ARG A 233 2.26 -3.18 11.31
N ILE A 234 1.80 -2.23 10.49
CA ILE A 234 0.82 -2.48 9.42
C ILE A 234 1.39 -3.43 8.36
N ALA A 235 2.58 -3.15 7.82
CA ALA A 235 3.19 -3.93 6.75
C ALA A 235 3.49 -5.37 7.20
N THR A 236 4.17 -5.53 8.34
CA THR A 236 4.52 -6.87 8.86
C THR A 236 3.29 -7.67 9.26
N GLY A 237 2.25 -7.03 9.79
CA GLY A 237 0.95 -7.66 10.07
C GLY A 237 0.23 -8.14 8.80
N ALA A 238 0.41 -7.45 7.68
CA ALA A 238 -0.09 -7.84 6.36
C ALA A 238 0.78 -8.91 5.67
N GLY A 239 1.91 -9.31 6.28
CA GLY A 239 2.84 -10.30 5.73
C GLY A 239 3.89 -9.72 4.78
N ALA A 240 4.08 -8.39 4.77
CA ALA A 240 5.13 -7.71 4.02
C ALA A 240 6.31 -7.36 4.93
N HIS A 241 7.54 -7.51 4.44
CA HIS A 241 8.71 -6.93 5.11
C HIS A 241 8.65 -5.40 5.04
N LEU A 242 9.24 -4.70 6.00
CA LEU A 242 9.44 -3.26 5.89
C LEU A 242 10.89 -2.89 6.15
N ALA A 243 11.50 -2.08 5.29
CA ALA A 243 12.82 -1.51 5.54
C ALA A 243 12.75 -0.01 5.74
N ILE A 244 13.58 0.51 6.64
CA ILE A 244 13.90 1.94 6.78
C ILE A 244 15.35 2.09 6.36
N ILE A 245 15.59 2.91 5.33
CA ILE A 245 16.93 3.18 4.81
C ILE A 245 17.08 4.67 4.50
N SER A 246 18.33 5.13 4.46
CA SER A 246 18.63 6.50 4.05
C SER A 246 18.37 6.69 2.56
N GLY A 247 17.59 7.71 2.22
CA GLY A 247 17.40 8.20 0.85
C GLY A 247 18.26 9.43 0.53
N LYS A 248 19.19 9.82 1.40
CA LYS A 248 20.07 10.99 1.16
C LYS A 248 21.14 10.73 0.09
N VAL A 249 21.45 9.45 -0.15
CA VAL A 249 22.42 8.99 -1.14
C VAL A 249 21.78 8.79 -2.51
N ASP A 250 22.58 8.88 -3.55
CA ASP A 250 22.18 8.51 -4.91
C ASP A 250 21.98 7.00 -5.04
N ALA A 251 21.06 6.59 -5.92
CA ALA A 251 20.68 5.19 -6.15
C ALA A 251 20.48 4.41 -4.82
N PRO A 252 19.58 4.89 -3.95
CA PRO A 252 19.50 4.42 -2.56
C PRO A 252 19.16 2.94 -2.42
N LEU A 253 18.42 2.35 -3.37
CA LEU A 253 18.09 0.93 -3.33
C LEU A 253 19.31 0.07 -3.71
N SER A 254 20.07 0.51 -4.71
CA SER A 254 21.33 -0.14 -5.09
C SER A 254 22.41 0.02 -4.03
N HIS A 255 22.52 1.21 -3.42
CA HIS A 255 23.44 1.47 -2.32
C HIS A 255 23.15 0.54 -1.13
N TRP A 256 21.88 0.41 -0.75
CA TRP A 256 21.47 -0.50 0.32
C TRP A 256 21.75 -1.98 -0.03
N ALA A 257 21.47 -2.41 -1.25
CA ALA A 257 21.76 -3.78 -1.70
C ALA A 257 23.26 -4.14 -1.67
N LYS A 258 24.15 -3.14 -1.79
CA LYS A 258 25.62 -3.31 -1.79
C LYS A 258 26.25 -3.21 -0.39
N GLY A 259 25.46 -3.32 0.68
CA GLY A 259 25.94 -3.28 2.06
C GLY A 259 25.72 -1.93 2.75
N GLY A 260 24.88 -1.06 2.19
CA GLY A 260 24.44 0.15 2.89
C GLY A 260 23.66 -0.16 4.16
N ARG A 261 23.63 0.81 5.08
CA ARG A 261 22.89 0.72 6.35
C ARG A 261 21.37 0.69 6.14
N GLY A 262 20.68 -0.04 7.02
CA GLY A 262 19.23 -0.13 7.02
C GLY A 262 18.69 -0.97 8.17
N SER A 263 17.43 -0.75 8.54
CA SER A 263 16.69 -1.58 9.48
C SER A 263 15.57 -2.32 8.78
N ILE A 264 15.50 -3.65 8.93
CA ILE A 264 14.46 -4.50 8.34
C ILE A 264 13.55 -5.05 9.43
N PHE A 265 12.26 -4.79 9.31
CA PHE A 265 11.19 -5.43 10.06
C PHE A 265 10.70 -6.66 9.28
N LEU A 266 10.79 -7.83 9.89
CA LEU A 266 10.41 -9.09 9.25
C LEU A 266 8.88 -9.28 9.21
N ALA A 267 8.37 -9.76 8.08
CA ALA A 267 6.98 -10.11 7.91
C ALA A 267 6.52 -11.15 8.94
N ALA A 268 5.28 -11.00 9.44
CA ALA A 268 4.68 -12.04 10.26
C ALA A 268 4.39 -13.30 9.42
N PRO A 269 4.39 -14.51 10.01
CA PRO A 269 4.10 -15.74 9.28
C PRO A 269 2.76 -15.69 8.52
N ALA A 270 2.74 -16.20 7.28
CA ALA A 270 1.61 -16.08 6.33
C ALA A 270 0.24 -16.52 6.89
N ARG A 271 0.20 -17.55 7.74
CA ARG A 271 -1.04 -18.01 8.40
C ARG A 271 -1.65 -16.96 9.34
N ARG A 272 -0.81 -16.11 9.95
CA ARG A 272 -1.24 -15.04 10.86
C ARG A 272 -1.67 -13.78 10.08
N ALA A 273 -1.01 -13.46 8.97
CA ALA A 273 -1.35 -12.31 8.13
C ALA A 273 -2.73 -12.45 7.45
N ARG A 274 -3.00 -13.60 6.82
CA ARG A 274 -4.30 -13.87 6.18
C ARG A 274 -5.45 -13.98 7.19
N LYS A 275 -5.21 -14.57 8.36
CA LYS A 275 -6.20 -14.57 9.45
C LYS A 275 -6.35 -13.19 10.08
N GLY A 276 -5.32 -12.36 10.18
CA GLY A 276 -5.42 -11.04 10.81
C GLY A 276 -6.41 -10.11 10.11
N TRP A 277 -6.39 -10.08 8.77
CA TRP A 277 -7.25 -9.17 8.00
C TRP A 277 -8.70 -9.70 7.85
N LEU A 278 -8.91 -11.03 7.76
CA LEU A 278 -10.25 -11.66 7.65
C LEU A 278 -10.85 -12.12 8.99
N ALA A 279 -10.07 -12.27 10.06
CA ALA A 279 -10.56 -12.75 11.37
C ALA A 279 -10.72 -11.64 12.41
N GLY A 280 -10.41 -10.38 12.08
CA GLY A 280 -10.75 -9.23 12.91
C GLY A 280 -12.27 -9.03 12.97
N ARG A 281 -12.95 -9.78 13.84
CA ARG A 281 -14.39 -9.65 14.19
C ARG A 281 -15.30 -9.37 12.97
N LEU A 282 -15.11 -10.09 11.87
CA LEU A 282 -16.00 -9.98 10.72
C LEU A 282 -17.31 -10.71 11.04
N THR A 283 -18.32 -9.93 11.44
CA THR A 283 -19.70 -10.40 11.46
C THR A 283 -20.08 -10.74 10.02
N VAL A 284 -20.25 -12.03 9.76
CA VAL A 284 -20.75 -12.52 8.48
C VAL A 284 -22.15 -11.93 8.26
N ARG A 285 -22.35 -11.26 7.13
CA ARG A 285 -23.62 -10.61 6.77
C ARG A 285 -24.47 -11.45 5.80
N GLY A 286 -23.87 -12.44 5.14
CA GLY A 286 -24.56 -13.27 4.18
C GLY A 286 -23.84 -14.58 3.88
N ARG A 287 -24.48 -15.37 3.02
CA ARG A 287 -24.05 -16.71 2.63
C ARG A 287 -24.21 -16.88 1.12
N ILE A 288 -23.20 -17.46 0.48
CA ILE A 288 -23.18 -17.77 -0.94
C ILE A 288 -23.08 -19.29 -1.09
N VAL A 289 -24.08 -19.92 -1.68
CA VAL A 289 -24.09 -21.36 -1.93
C VAL A 289 -23.57 -21.61 -3.34
N VAL A 290 -22.55 -22.45 -3.46
CA VAL A 290 -21.83 -22.69 -4.71
C VAL A 290 -21.99 -24.14 -5.18
N ASP A 291 -21.92 -24.33 -6.50
CA ASP A 291 -21.94 -25.66 -7.09
C ASP A 291 -20.60 -26.41 -6.90
N ALA A 292 -20.57 -27.70 -7.24
CA ALA A 292 -19.38 -28.54 -7.13
C ALA A 292 -18.20 -28.07 -8.01
N GLY A 293 -18.47 -27.35 -9.10
CA GLY A 293 -17.45 -26.78 -9.98
C GLY A 293 -16.74 -25.60 -9.32
N ALA A 294 -17.49 -24.70 -8.71
CA ALA A 294 -16.99 -23.60 -7.91
C ALA A 294 -16.27 -24.08 -6.65
N GLU A 295 -16.78 -25.10 -5.94
CA GLU A 295 -16.06 -25.70 -4.82
C GLU A 295 -14.67 -26.18 -5.24
N LYS A 296 -14.57 -26.93 -6.35
CA LYS A 296 -13.29 -27.40 -6.89
C LYS A 296 -12.39 -26.25 -7.32
N ALA A 297 -12.94 -25.19 -7.91
CA ALA A 297 -12.18 -24.01 -8.33
C ALA A 297 -11.60 -23.26 -7.12
N LEU A 298 -12.40 -23.07 -6.07
CA LEU A 298 -11.96 -22.47 -4.81
C LEU A 298 -10.87 -23.30 -4.14
N GLY A 299 -11.00 -24.63 -4.14
CA GLY A 299 -9.97 -25.55 -3.65
C GLY A 299 -8.64 -25.45 -4.40
N LYS A 300 -8.65 -24.98 -5.66
CA LYS A 300 -7.46 -24.68 -6.47
C LYS A 300 -6.93 -23.26 -6.29
N GLY A 301 -7.56 -22.44 -5.44
CA GLY A 301 -7.18 -21.04 -5.21
C GLY A 301 -7.71 -20.05 -6.26
N ASN A 302 -8.75 -20.41 -7.01
CA ASN A 302 -9.40 -19.49 -7.95
C ASN A 302 -10.40 -18.57 -7.24
N SER A 303 -10.79 -17.49 -7.92
CA SER A 303 -11.85 -16.59 -7.46
C SER A 303 -13.22 -17.25 -7.64
N LEU A 304 -14.21 -16.82 -6.86
CA LEU A 304 -15.61 -17.20 -7.07
C LEU A 304 -16.20 -16.33 -8.19
N LEU A 305 -16.66 -16.97 -9.26
CA LEU A 305 -17.40 -16.33 -10.35
C LEU A 305 -18.91 -16.48 -10.13
N PRO A 306 -19.74 -15.53 -10.61
CA PRO A 306 -21.19 -15.64 -10.52
C PRO A 306 -21.75 -16.93 -11.14
N ALA A 307 -21.13 -17.42 -12.21
CA ALA A 307 -21.53 -18.65 -12.90
C ALA A 307 -21.60 -19.89 -12.01
N GLY A 308 -20.78 -19.95 -10.96
CA GLY A 308 -20.75 -21.09 -10.03
C GLY A 308 -21.57 -20.90 -8.77
N VAL A 309 -22.42 -19.88 -8.72
CA VAL A 309 -23.30 -19.59 -7.57
C VAL A 309 -24.68 -20.16 -7.81
N ALA A 310 -25.10 -21.07 -6.94
CA ALA A 310 -26.41 -21.69 -6.94
C ALA A 310 -27.45 -20.83 -6.20
N ARG A 311 -27.05 -20.21 -5.07
CA ARG A 311 -27.97 -19.40 -4.26
C ARG A 311 -27.24 -18.32 -3.47
N VAL A 312 -27.94 -17.21 -3.25
CA VAL A 312 -27.51 -16.09 -2.40
C VAL A 312 -28.47 -15.97 -1.23
N GLU A 313 -27.96 -15.88 -0.01
CA GLU A 313 -28.75 -15.81 1.23
C GLU A 313 -28.27 -14.65 2.12
N GLY A 314 -29.22 -13.95 2.74
CA GLY A 314 -28.95 -12.80 3.61
C GLY A 314 -28.97 -11.46 2.87
N VAL A 315 -28.78 -10.38 3.64
CA VAL A 315 -28.73 -9.00 3.14
C VAL A 315 -27.36 -8.44 3.47
N PHE A 316 -26.63 -8.06 2.43
CA PHE A 316 -25.27 -7.58 2.54
C PHE A 316 -24.97 -6.56 1.45
N ALA A 317 -24.04 -5.67 1.77
CA ALA A 317 -23.49 -4.73 0.81
C ALA A 317 -22.10 -5.20 0.36
N ARG A 318 -21.67 -4.65 -0.77
CA ARG A 318 -20.31 -4.81 -1.28
C ARG A 318 -19.26 -4.50 -0.20
N GLY A 319 -18.31 -5.42 -0.05
CA GLY A 319 -17.26 -5.35 0.96
C GLY A 319 -17.62 -5.96 2.30
N ASP A 320 -18.85 -6.45 2.48
CA ASP A 320 -19.20 -7.28 3.61
C ASP A 320 -18.59 -8.69 3.50
N ALA A 321 -18.32 -9.29 4.65
CA ALA A 321 -17.92 -10.70 4.70
C ALA A 321 -19.13 -11.60 4.51
N VAL A 322 -18.96 -12.56 3.62
CA VAL A 322 -19.91 -13.64 3.37
C VAL A 322 -19.24 -14.99 3.60
N ASP A 323 -20.01 -15.95 4.13
CA ASP A 323 -19.59 -17.35 4.13
C ASP A 323 -19.91 -17.95 2.75
N ILE A 324 -19.03 -18.82 2.28
CA ILE A 324 -19.19 -19.57 1.04
C ILE A 324 -19.44 -21.03 1.43
N LEU A 325 -20.57 -21.57 1.02
CA LEU A 325 -21.07 -22.88 1.40
C LEU A 325 -21.22 -23.77 0.17
N THR A 326 -20.99 -25.05 0.37
CA THR A 326 -21.39 -26.10 -0.57
C THR A 326 -22.90 -26.37 -0.48
N GLU A 327 -23.45 -27.09 -1.44
CA GLU A 327 -24.88 -27.42 -1.49
C GLU A 327 -25.37 -28.22 -0.26
N ASP A 328 -24.49 -29.01 0.37
CA ASP A 328 -24.72 -29.72 1.64
C ASP A 328 -24.63 -28.82 2.88
N GLY A 329 -24.39 -27.51 2.72
CA GLY A 329 -24.41 -26.52 3.80
C GLY A 329 -23.11 -26.41 4.60
N ARG A 330 -22.02 -27.05 4.15
CA ARG A 330 -20.71 -26.91 4.78
C ARG A 330 -20.04 -25.61 4.35
N VAL A 331 -19.59 -24.82 5.32
CA VAL A 331 -18.79 -23.61 5.04
C VAL A 331 -17.39 -24.01 4.60
N ILE A 332 -17.03 -23.66 3.36
CA ILE A 332 -15.72 -23.99 2.77
C ILE A 332 -14.76 -22.80 2.73
N ALA A 333 -15.30 -21.59 2.69
CA ALA A 333 -14.50 -20.37 2.65
C ALA A 333 -15.28 -19.17 3.20
N ARG A 334 -14.55 -18.10 3.49
CA ARG A 334 -15.09 -16.78 3.81
C ARG A 334 -14.38 -15.73 2.97
N GLY A 335 -15.11 -14.76 2.44
CA GLY A 335 -14.50 -13.70 1.66
C GLY A 335 -15.32 -12.42 1.61
N LEU A 336 -14.75 -11.39 0.99
CA LEU A 336 -15.44 -10.12 0.77
C LEU A 336 -16.17 -10.12 -0.57
N ILE A 337 -17.46 -9.79 -0.53
CA ILE A 337 -18.32 -9.77 -1.71
C ILE A 337 -18.10 -8.51 -2.57
N GLU A 338 -18.07 -8.65 -3.90
CA GLU A 338 -17.90 -7.53 -4.84
C GLU A 338 -19.21 -6.90 -5.32
N TYR A 339 -20.36 -7.44 -4.88
CA TYR A 339 -21.71 -7.03 -5.27
C TYR A 339 -22.62 -6.97 -4.04
N ASP A 340 -23.63 -6.10 -4.08
CA ASP A 340 -24.71 -6.10 -3.09
C ASP A 340 -25.60 -7.34 -3.27
N SER A 341 -26.34 -7.75 -2.24
CA SER A 341 -27.11 -9.00 -2.25
C SER A 341 -28.13 -9.10 -3.39
N GLU A 342 -28.75 -7.97 -3.78
CA GLU A 342 -29.72 -7.92 -4.88
C GLU A 342 -29.04 -8.16 -6.24
N GLU A 343 -27.91 -7.51 -6.50
CA GLU A 343 -27.13 -7.71 -7.72
C GLU A 343 -26.56 -9.12 -7.78
N ALA A 344 -25.97 -9.59 -6.68
CA ALA A 344 -25.43 -10.94 -6.55
C ALA A 344 -26.49 -12.00 -6.87
N ALA A 345 -27.72 -11.82 -6.39
CA ALA A 345 -28.84 -12.72 -6.69
C ALA A 345 -29.24 -12.68 -8.17
N ARG A 346 -29.25 -11.50 -8.81
CA ARG A 346 -29.58 -11.34 -10.24
C ARG A 346 -28.57 -12.02 -11.16
N ILE A 347 -27.30 -12.06 -10.77
CA ILE A 347 -26.19 -12.59 -11.58
C ILE A 347 -25.77 -14.01 -11.19
N ALA A 348 -26.40 -14.60 -10.17
CA ALA A 348 -26.15 -15.97 -9.76
C ALA A 348 -26.41 -16.95 -10.92
N GLY A 349 -25.44 -17.84 -11.16
CA GLY A 349 -25.48 -18.81 -12.26
C GLY A 349 -25.28 -18.20 -13.66
N LYS A 350 -24.91 -16.91 -13.77
CA LYS A 350 -24.75 -16.22 -15.06
C LYS A 350 -23.29 -16.14 -15.49
N ARG A 351 -23.05 -16.12 -16.81
CA ARG A 351 -21.72 -15.97 -17.39
C ARG A 351 -21.29 -14.50 -17.30
N SER A 352 -19.98 -14.27 -17.20
CA SER A 352 -19.41 -12.92 -17.04
C SER A 352 -19.80 -11.95 -18.15
N GLU A 353 -20.00 -12.45 -19.37
CA GLU A 353 -20.42 -11.68 -20.56
C GLU A 353 -21.84 -11.13 -20.45
N ASP A 354 -22.73 -11.80 -19.71
CA ASP A 354 -24.14 -11.40 -19.55
C ASP A 354 -24.34 -10.36 -18.44
N ILE A 355 -23.37 -10.23 -17.53
CA ILE A 355 -23.53 -9.44 -16.29
C ILE A 355 -23.82 -7.97 -16.58
N ALA A 356 -23.12 -7.37 -17.53
CA ALA A 356 -23.27 -5.95 -17.84
C ALA A 356 -24.70 -5.61 -18.29
N ALA A 357 -25.28 -6.46 -19.14
CA ALA A 357 -26.66 -6.31 -19.61
C ALA A 357 -27.65 -6.55 -18.48
N LEU A 358 -27.39 -7.53 -17.61
CA LEU A 358 -28.25 -7.84 -16.47
C LEU A 358 -28.27 -6.74 -15.41
N LEU A 359 -27.16 -6.03 -15.18
CA LEU A 359 -27.05 -5.01 -14.14
C LEU A 359 -27.27 -3.57 -14.65
N GLY A 360 -27.02 -3.31 -15.94
CA GLY A 360 -27.13 -1.96 -16.52
C GLY A 360 -25.91 -1.07 -16.26
N HIS A 361 -24.80 -1.63 -15.77
CA HIS A 361 -23.53 -0.93 -15.58
C HIS A 361 -22.33 -1.86 -15.79
N LEU A 362 -21.12 -1.30 -15.77
CA LEU A 362 -19.89 -2.07 -15.93
C LEU A 362 -19.76 -3.13 -14.82
N PRO A 363 -19.57 -4.41 -15.17
CA PRO A 363 -19.50 -5.49 -14.20
C PRO A 363 -18.12 -5.56 -13.52
N ARG A 364 -18.09 -6.10 -12.30
CA ARG A 364 -16.85 -6.56 -11.66
C ARG A 364 -16.49 -7.94 -12.21
N SER A 365 -15.20 -8.24 -12.30
CA SER A 365 -14.71 -9.47 -12.94
C SER A 365 -15.06 -10.75 -12.18
N VAL A 366 -15.32 -10.67 -10.88
CA VAL A 366 -15.55 -11.81 -9.98
C VAL A 366 -16.59 -11.46 -8.92
N LEU A 367 -17.24 -12.47 -8.32
CA LEU A 367 -18.16 -12.28 -7.20
C LEU A 367 -17.40 -12.17 -5.86
N VAL A 368 -16.39 -13.01 -5.66
CA VAL A 368 -15.43 -12.92 -4.55
C VAL A 368 -14.03 -13.18 -5.12
N HIS A 369 -13.12 -12.22 -4.98
CA HIS A 369 -11.75 -12.39 -5.47
C HIS A 369 -10.98 -13.38 -4.60
N ARG A 370 -10.16 -14.26 -5.21
CA ARG A 370 -9.32 -15.24 -4.49
C ARG A 370 -8.44 -14.62 -3.41
N ASP A 371 -8.00 -13.39 -3.65
CA ASP A 371 -7.13 -12.66 -2.73
C ASP A 371 -7.89 -12.04 -1.56
N HIS A 372 -9.22 -11.93 -1.69
CA HIS A 372 -10.13 -11.46 -0.65
C HIS A 372 -10.91 -12.62 0.00
N LEU A 373 -10.36 -13.83 -0.08
CA LEU A 373 -10.96 -15.08 0.33
C LEU A 373 -9.99 -15.88 1.21
N ALA A 374 -10.50 -16.52 2.25
CA ALA A 374 -9.79 -17.50 3.05
C ALA A 374 -10.61 -18.79 3.14
N MET A 375 -9.97 -19.93 2.87
CA MET A 375 -10.53 -21.24 3.14
C MET A 375 -10.66 -21.46 4.65
N VAL A 376 -11.71 -22.18 5.07
CA VAL A 376 -12.00 -22.49 6.49
C VAL A 376 -11.19 -23.69 6.98
#